data_AF-A0A0K2RH67-F1
#
_entry.id   AF-A0A0K2RH67-F1
#
_cell.length_a   1.000
_cell.length_b   1.000
_cell.length_c   1.000
_cell.angle_alpha   90.00
_cell.angle_beta   90.00
_cell.angle_gamma   90.00
#
_symmetry.space_group_name_H-M   'P 1'
#
loop_
_entity.id
_entity.type
_entity.pdbx_description
1 polymer ?
#
loop_
_entity_poly.entity_id
_entity_poly.type
_entity_poly.pdbx_seq_one_letter_code
_entity_poly.pdbx_strand_id
1 'polypeptide(L)' 'MTIHEPLTESPASPTKPGTPASGGGLTIRGLHKILGGRTIIDNLDLSVKEGELVSLLGPPAAARQRRCA' A
#
# COMPACT_ATOMS: atom_id res chain seq x y z
N MET A 1 23.47 42.15 5.60
CA MET A 1 23.14 41.18 4.53
C MET A 1 22.51 39.98 5.22
N THR A 2 21.19 39.89 5.11
CA THR A 2 20.29 39.15 5.99
C THR A 2 20.49 37.63 5.91
N ILE A 3 20.63 36.99 7.07
CA ILE A 3 20.58 35.53 7.24
C ILE A 3 19.12 35.08 7.10
N HIS A 4 18.83 34.20 6.15
CA HIS A 4 17.53 33.53 6.07
C HIS A 4 17.60 32.30 6.95
N GLU A 5 16.89 32.35 8.08
CA GLU A 5 16.62 31.21 8.94
C GLU A 5 15.69 30.26 8.17
N PRO A 6 16.06 29.00 7.87
CA PRO A 6 15.09 28.05 7.36
C PRO A 6 14.23 27.60 8.55
N LEU A 7 12.93 27.95 8.47
CA LEU A 7 11.89 27.40 9.33
C LEU A 7 12.06 25.88 9.39
N THR A 8 12.40 25.38 10.57
CA THR A 8 12.42 23.95 10.87
C THR A 8 10.97 23.47 10.78
N GLU A 9 10.58 22.94 9.62
CA GLU A 9 9.37 22.13 9.51
C GLU A 9 9.60 20.86 10.35
N SER A 10 9.16 20.96 11.61
CA SER A 10 9.00 19.84 12.51
C SER A 10 8.13 18.81 11.81
N PRO A 11 8.61 17.56 11.60
CA PRO A 11 7.81 16.55 10.94
C PRO A 11 6.59 16.29 11.83
N ALA A 12 5.43 16.73 11.36
CA ALA A 12 4.15 16.48 11.99
C ALA A 12 4.05 14.99 12.29
N SER A 13 3.91 14.69 13.58
CA SER A 13 3.80 13.33 14.11
C SER A 13 2.77 12.54 13.28
N PRO A 14 3.10 11.32 12.80
CA PRO A 14 2.13 10.52 12.06
C PRO A 14 0.92 10.30 12.97
N THR A 15 -0.21 10.90 12.61
CA THR A 15 -1.46 10.73 13.33
C THR A 15 -1.79 9.25 13.27
N LYS A 16 -1.62 8.57 14.40
CA LYS A 16 -1.91 7.16 14.60
C LYS A 16 -3.33 6.91 14.09
N PRO A 17 -3.54 6.04 13.07
CA PRO A 17 -4.89 5.70 12.62
C PRO A 17 -5.71 5.32 13.84
N GLY A 18 -6.84 6.01 14.03
CA GLY A 18 -7.72 5.80 15.18
C GLY A 18 -8.05 4.32 15.30
N THR A 19 -7.98 3.81 16.53
CA THR A 19 -8.33 2.43 16.88
C THR A 19 -9.68 2.08 16.24
N PRO A 20 -9.74 1.15 15.25
CA PRO A 20 -11.01 0.73 14.69
C PRO A 20 -11.82 0.07 15.80
N ALA A 21 -13.10 0.40 15.88
CA ALA A 21 -14.02 -0.13 16.88
C ALA A 21 -14.01 -1.67 16.85
N SER A 22 -13.99 -2.27 18.06
CA SER A 22 -13.81 -3.69 18.36
C SER A 22 -14.32 -4.67 17.31
N GLY A 23 -13.43 -5.53 16.82
CA GLY A 23 -13.73 -6.65 15.93
C GLY A 23 -13.49 -6.35 14.45
N GLY A 24 -12.40 -5.66 14.12
CA GLY A 24 -12.08 -5.23 12.76
C GLY A 24 -11.19 -6.21 12.00
N GLY A 25 -11.79 -6.97 11.07
CA GLY A 25 -11.08 -7.73 10.04
C GLY A 25 -11.16 -7.05 8.65
N LEU A 26 -10.23 -7.36 7.75
CA LEU A 26 -10.24 -6.88 6.36
C LEU A 26 -10.93 -7.90 5.47
N THR A 27 -12.05 -7.52 4.83
CA THR A 27 -12.68 -8.33 3.78
C THR A 27 -12.53 -7.65 2.44
N ILE A 28 -11.99 -8.37 1.47
CA ILE A 28 -11.85 -7.97 0.06
C ILE A 28 -12.58 -9.02 -0.76
N ARG A 29 -13.39 -8.59 -1.73
CA ARG A 29 -14.07 -9.48 -2.68
C ARG A 29 -13.79 -9.09 -4.11
N GLY A 30 -13.62 -10.08 -4.98
CA GLY A 30 -13.42 -9.88 -6.41
C GLY A 30 -12.23 -8.98 -6.77
N LEU A 31 -11.12 -9.05 -6.02
CA LEU A 31 -9.94 -8.24 -6.31
C LEU A 31 -9.40 -8.61 -7.70
N HIS A 32 -9.36 -7.61 -8.57
CA HIS A 32 -8.80 -7.73 -9.91
C HIS A 32 -7.65 -6.74 -10.08
N LYS A 33 -6.53 -7.19 -10.62
CA LYS A 33 -5.31 -6.38 -10.80
C LYS A 33 -4.76 -6.63 -12.18
N ILE A 34 -4.63 -5.58 -12.97
CA ILE A 34 -3.99 -5.60 -14.29
C ILE A 34 -2.65 -4.88 -14.18
N LEU A 35 -1.59 -5.52 -14.67
CA LEU A 35 -0.26 -4.91 -14.76
C LEU A 35 0.38 -5.28 -16.09
N GLY A 36 0.86 -4.28 -16.83
CA GLY A 36 1.49 -4.50 -18.14
C GLY A 36 0.53 -5.09 -19.19
N GLY A 37 -0.77 -4.76 -19.10
CA GLY A 37 -1.79 -5.29 -20.02
C GLY A 37 -2.19 -6.75 -19.76
N ARG A 38 -1.74 -7.35 -18.65
CA ARG A 38 -2.10 -8.70 -18.24
C ARG A 38 -2.83 -8.67 -16.91
N THR A 39 -3.88 -9.46 -16.77
CA THR A 39 -4.50 -9.72 -15.47
C THR A 39 -3.54 -10.56 -14.64
N ILE A 40 -3.08 -9.98 -13.52
CA ILE A 40 -2.16 -10.64 -12.57
C ILE A 40 -2.87 -11.10 -11.29
N ILE A 41 -4.04 -10.54 -11.00
CA ILE A 41 -4.98 -11.07 -10.01
C ILE A 41 -6.36 -11.04 -10.67
N ASP A 42 -7.02 -12.18 -10.72
CA ASP A 42 -8.37 -12.35 -11.26
C ASP A 42 -9.30 -12.83 -10.14
N ASN A 43 -10.36 -12.06 -9.87
CA ASN A 43 -11.42 -12.32 -8.88
C ASN A 43 -10.93 -12.95 -7.54
N LEU A 44 -10.02 -12.27 -6.83
CA LEU A 44 -9.52 -12.76 -5.54
C LEU A 44 -10.37 -12.26 -4.37
N ASP A 45 -10.91 -13.20 -3.59
CA ASP A 45 -11.60 -12.95 -2.32
C ASP A 45 -10.65 -13.23 -1.15
N LEU A 46 -10.53 -12.29 -0.20
CA LEU A 46 -9.64 -12.38 0.96
C LEU A 46 -10.38 -11.90 2.20
N SER A 47 -10.30 -12.66 3.29
CA SER A 47 -10.80 -12.26 4.60
C SER A 47 -9.68 -12.43 5.63
N VAL A 48 -9.31 -11.34 6.28
CA VAL A 48 -8.27 -11.28 7.32
C VAL A 48 -8.95 -10.92 8.63
N LYS A 49 -8.72 -11.70 9.68
CA LYS A 49 -9.33 -11.43 10.99
C LYS A 49 -8.61 -10.28 11.70
N GLU A 50 -9.24 -9.74 12.74
CA GLU A 50 -8.58 -8.78 13.62
C GLU A 50 -7.31 -9.40 14.22
N GLY A 51 -6.19 -8.68 14.16
CA GLY A 51 -4.89 -9.14 14.65
C GLY A 51 -4.17 -10.13 13.72
N GLU A 52 -4.75 -10.47 12.57
CA GLU A 52 -4.12 -11.35 11.59
C GLU A 52 -3.29 -10.54 10.59
N LEU A 53 -2.00 -10.87 10.45
CA LEU A 53 -1.10 -10.25 9.48
C LEU A 53 -0.87 -11.20 8.31
N VAL A 54 -1.36 -10.81 7.14
CA VAL A 54 -1.20 -11.58 5.90
C VAL A 54 -0.42 -10.76 4.88
N SER A 55 0.58 -11.38 4.25
CA SER A 55 1.32 -10.80 3.14
C SER A 55 1.10 -11.64 1.88
N LEU A 56 0.74 -10.98 0.78
CA LEU A 56 0.58 -11.63 -0.52
C LEU A 56 1.93 -11.67 -1.23
N LEU A 57 2.50 -12.87 -1.34
CA LEU A 57 3.73 -13.12 -2.07
C LEU A 57 3.40 -13.72 -3.43
N GLY A 58 3.78 -13.01 -4.48
CA GLY A 58 3.70 -13.51 -5.86
C GLY A 58 5.05 -14.03 -6.34
N PRO A 59 5.07 -14.78 -7.46
CA PRO A 59 6.29 -15.04 -8.22
C PRO A 59 7.02 -13.72 -8.52
N PRO A 60 8.36 -13.72 -8.64
CA PRO A 60 9.11 -12.50 -8.95
C PRO A 60 8.54 -11.82 -10.20
N ALA A 61 8.14 -10.57 -10.06
CA ALA A 61 7.60 -9.80 -11.17
C ALA A 61 8.72 -9.49 -12.16
N ALA A 62 8.68 -10.08 -13.36
CA ALA A 62 9.58 -9.72 -14.45
C ALA A 62 9.18 -8.35 -15.02
N ALA A 63 9.68 -7.26 -14.42
CA ALA A 63 9.48 -5.91 -14.94
C ALA A 63 10.32 -5.69 -16.20
N ARG A 64 9.67 -5.44 -17.34
CA ARG A 64 10.34 -4.97 -18.55
C ARG A 64 10.40 -3.45 -18.52
N GLN A 65 11.59 -2.90 -18.29
CA GLN A 65 11.85 -1.45 -18.34
C GLN A 65 11.69 -0.98 -19.79
N ARG A 66 11.02 0.15 -20.03
CA ARG A 66 11.13 0.82 -21.34
C ARG A 66 12.47 1.54 -21.36
N ARG A 67 13.30 1.26 -22.36
CA ARG A 67 14.57 1.95 -22.57
C ARG A 67 14.26 3.26 -23.28
N CYS A 68 14.75 4.39 -22.76
CA CYS A 68 14.70 5.66 -23.47
C CYS A 68 15.55 5.56 -24.76
N ALA A 69 15.01 6.10 -25.85
CA ALA A 69 15.67 6.22 -27.14
C ALA A 69 16.51 7.50 -27.19
#